data_AF-A0A133V4G6-F1
#
_entry.id   AF-A0A133V4G6-F1
#
_cell.length_a   1.000
_cell.length_b   1.000
_cell.length_c   1.000
_cell.angle_alpha   90.00
_cell.angle_beta   90.00
_cell.angle_gamma   90.00
#
_symmetry.space_group_name_H-M   'P 1'
#
loop_
_entity.id
_entity.type
_entity.pdbx_description
1 polymer ?
#
loop_
_entity_poly.entity_id
_entity_poly.type
_entity_poly.pdbx_seq_one_letter_code
_entity_poly.pdbx_strand_id
1 'polypeptide(L)'
;MSGRDLDSDIARMHGIEDESESEKAELSPVECPRCKEKNGPDASFCQRCGQALSHEAFQKLEREEGFSDEVAEKIDEMEATGSLGELIDKAVEKRVKEEMEKVRGEISEGEEPT
;
A
#
# COMPACT_ATOMS: atom_id res chain seq x y z
N MET A 1 -11.64 43.28 26.40
CA MET A 1 -12.67 42.42 27.01
C MET A 1 -13.89 42.56 26.14
N SER A 2 -14.22 41.52 25.39
CA SER A 2 -15.44 41.46 24.60
C SER A 2 -16.63 41.19 25.52
N GLY A 3 -17.86 41.44 25.07
CA GLY A 3 -19.06 41.15 25.86
C GLY A 3 -19.13 39.70 26.36
N ARG A 4 -18.65 38.74 25.56
CA ARG A 4 -18.60 37.31 25.93
C ARG A 4 -17.71 37.02 27.13
N ASP A 5 -16.63 37.78 27.31
CA ASP A 5 -15.71 37.57 28.43
C ASP A 5 -16.37 37.95 29.77
N LEU A 6 -17.15 39.05 29.75
CA LEU A 6 -17.94 39.51 30.88
C LEU A 6 -19.07 38.53 31.23
N ASP A 7 -19.79 38.04 30.22
CA ASP A 7 -20.89 37.08 30.41
C ASP A 7 -20.40 35.77 31.04
N SER A 8 -19.24 35.26 30.59
CA SER A 8 -18.59 34.07 31.16
C SER A 8 -18.16 34.29 32.62
N ASP A 9 -17.59 35.46 32.94
CA ASP A 9 -17.17 35.77 34.32
C ASP A 9 -18.38 35.89 35.26
N ILE A 10 -19.50 36.46 34.79
CA ILE A 10 -20.76 36.53 35.52
C ILE A 10 -21.33 35.13 35.77
N ALA A 11 -21.34 34.26 34.76
CA ALA A 11 -21.80 32.87 34.91
C ALA A 11 -20.99 32.11 35.99
N ARG A 12 -19.67 32.24 35.97
CA ARG A 12 -18.78 31.66 36.99
C ARG A 12 -19.05 32.21 38.40
N MET A 13 -19.29 33.52 38.54
CA MET A 13 -19.65 34.10 39.85
C MET A 13 -20.98 33.55 40.40
N HIS A 14 -21.89 33.11 39.53
CA HIS A 14 -23.16 32.50 39.91
C HIS A 14 -23.08 30.96 40.06
N GLY A 15 -21.87 30.38 40.01
CA GLY A 15 -21.68 28.94 40.15
C GLY A 15 -22.15 28.13 38.96
N ILE A 16 -22.31 28.77 37.80
CA ILE A 16 -22.60 28.12 36.52
C ILE A 16 -21.25 27.87 35.85
N GLU A 17 -20.81 26.61 35.85
CA GLU A 17 -19.67 26.19 35.05
C GLU A 17 -20.12 26.07 33.59
N ASP A 18 -19.40 26.74 32.70
CA ASP A 18 -19.65 26.67 31.28
C ASP A 18 -19.09 25.34 30.77
N GLU A 19 -19.94 24.33 30.58
CA GLU A 19 -19.55 23.01 30.05
C GLU A 19 -19.06 23.08 28.58
N SER A 20 -19.09 24.26 27.97
CA SER A 20 -18.74 24.47 26.56
C SER A 20 -17.24 24.32 26.22
N GLU A 21 -16.36 24.18 27.22
CA GLU A 21 -14.92 24.12 26.97
C GLU A 21 -14.34 22.70 26.72
N SER A 22 -15.08 21.61 26.95
CA SER A 22 -14.46 20.26 26.95
C SER A 22 -14.95 19.27 25.89
N GLU A 23 -16.03 19.51 25.17
CA GLU A 23 -16.47 18.57 24.15
C GLU A 23 -15.93 19.01 22.78
N LYS A 24 -14.82 18.38 22.35
CA LYS A 24 -14.45 18.42 20.93
C LYS A 24 -15.67 17.98 20.15
N ALA A 25 -16.36 18.92 19.51
CA ALA A 25 -17.52 18.62 18.68
C ALA A 25 -17.14 17.47 17.75
N GLU A 26 -17.98 16.43 17.66
CA GLU A 26 -17.72 15.23 16.85
C GLU A 26 -17.39 15.56 15.38
N LEU A 27 -17.81 16.74 14.92
CA LEU A 27 -17.58 17.27 13.58
C LEU A 27 -16.34 18.17 13.46
N SER A 28 -15.46 18.16 14.46
CA SER A 28 -14.24 18.98 14.44
C SER A 28 -13.21 18.43 13.43
N PRO A 29 -12.56 19.30 12.64
CA PRO A 29 -11.54 18.87 11.68
C PRO A 29 -10.36 18.17 12.34
N VAL A 30 -9.84 17.13 11.69
CA VAL A 30 -8.65 16.39 12.15
C VAL A 30 -7.40 16.97 11.50
N GLU A 31 -6.45 17.44 12.31
CA GLU A 31 -5.17 17.96 11.82
C GLU A 31 -4.17 16.83 11.59
N CYS A 32 -3.60 16.78 10.38
CA CYS A 32 -2.59 15.79 10.05
C CYS A 32 -1.31 15.99 10.88
N PRO A 33 -0.82 14.96 11.61
CA PRO A 33 0.37 15.09 12.44
C PRO A 33 1.65 15.27 11.61
N ARG A 34 1.66 14.81 10.36
CA ARG A 34 2.81 14.89 9.45
C ARG A 34 2.91 16.24 8.74
N CYS A 35 1.84 16.68 8.09
CA CYS A 35 1.87 17.82 7.17
C CYS A 35 0.96 19.00 7.55
N LYS A 36 0.26 18.90 8.69
CA LYS A 36 -0.58 19.96 9.29
C LYS A 36 -1.82 20.35 8.47
N GLU A 37 -2.16 19.58 7.45
CA GLU A 37 -3.42 19.73 6.71
C GLU A 37 -4.63 19.46 7.61
N LYS A 38 -5.68 20.27 7.49
CA LYS A 38 -6.95 20.04 8.18
C LYS A 38 -7.84 19.17 7.31
N ASN A 39 -8.23 18.02 7.82
CA ASN A 39 -9.06 17.04 7.15
C ASN A 39 -10.45 17.00 7.77
N GLY A 40 -11.41 16.40 7.05
CA GLY A 40 -12.74 16.15 7.57
C GLY A 40 -12.71 15.31 8.86
N PRO A 41 -13.75 15.42 9.71
CA PRO A 41 -13.84 14.67 10.97
C PRO A 41 -13.83 13.15 10.77
N ASP A 42 -14.29 12.66 9.62
CA ASP A 42 -14.39 11.26 9.21
C ASP A 42 -13.23 10.80 8.31
N ALA A 43 -12.24 11.66 8.06
CA ALA A 43 -11.14 11.34 7.17
C ALA A 43 -10.22 10.25 7.75
N SER A 44 -10.10 9.12 7.05
CA SER A 44 -9.17 8.05 7.42
C SER A 44 -7.71 8.37 7.04
N PHE A 45 -7.51 9.15 5.99
CA PHE A 45 -6.19 9.52 5.45
C PHE A 45 -6.11 11.02 5.17
N CYS A 46 -4.90 11.56 5.28
CA CYS A 46 -4.64 12.95 4.94
C CYS A 46 -4.79 13.19 3.43
N GLN A 47 -5.67 14.11 3.05
CA GLN A 47 -5.94 14.49 1.65
C GLN A 47 -4.70 15.07 0.93
N ARG A 48 -3.74 15.60 1.70
CA ARG A 48 -2.54 16.25 1.15
C ARG A 48 -1.34 15.31 1.03
N CYS A 49 -1.15 14.39 1.98
CA CYS A 49 0.09 13.60 2.06
C CYS A 49 -0.11 12.10 2.26
N GLY A 50 -1.35 11.60 2.29
CA GLY A 50 -1.66 10.17 2.42
C GLY A 50 -1.40 9.54 3.79
N GLN A 51 -0.98 10.31 4.80
CA GLN A 51 -0.75 9.80 6.15
C GLN A 51 -2.06 9.28 6.76
N ALA A 52 -2.06 8.06 7.30
CA ALA A 52 -3.17 7.54 8.10
C ALA A 52 -3.41 8.45 9.32
N LEU A 53 -4.66 8.85 9.52
CA LEU A 53 -5.08 9.77 10.59
C LEU A 53 -5.62 9.04 11.83
N SER A 54 -5.89 7.74 11.71
CA SER A 54 -6.32 6.87 12.81
C SER A 54 -5.51 5.57 12.84
N HIS A 55 -5.50 4.92 14.00
CA HIS A 55 -4.86 3.61 14.15
C HIS A 55 -5.53 2.54 13.28
N GLU A 56 -6.85 2.60 13.11
CA GLU A 56 -7.60 1.68 12.25
C GLU A 56 -7.22 1.82 10.78
N ALA A 57 -7.09 3.07 10.30
CA ALA A 57 -6.65 3.35 8.93
C ALA A 57 -5.23 2.82 8.68
N PHE A 58 -4.36 2.90 9.69
CA PHE A 58 -3.01 2.34 9.63
C PHE A 58 -3.03 0.81 9.58
N GLN A 59 -3.77 0.14 10.48
CA GLN A 59 -3.88 -1.34 10.47
C GLN A 59 -4.48 -1.87 9.16
N LYS A 60 -5.40 -1.12 8.55
CA LYS A 60 -5.97 -1.51 7.27
C LYS A 60 -4.92 -1.50 6.16
N LEU A 61 -4.08 -0.46 6.10
CA LEU A 61 -2.95 -0.40 5.16
C LEU A 61 -1.97 -1.55 5.39
N GLU A 62 -1.52 -1.80 6.62
CA GLU A 62 -0.57 -2.89 6.89
C GLU A 62 -1.11 -4.26 6.48
N ARG A 63 -2.41 -4.51 6.68
CA ARG A 63 -3.05 -5.77 6.26
C ARG A 63 -3.11 -5.90 4.75
N GLU A 64 -3.41 -4.82 4.04
CA GLU A 64 -3.47 -4.81 2.57
C GLU A 64 -2.09 -4.95 1.94
N GLU A 65 -1.04 -4.36 2.53
CA GLU A 65 0.35 -4.55 2.10
C GLU A 65 0.85 -5.98 2.38
N GLY A 66 0.53 -6.56 3.54
CA GLY A 66 0.91 -7.96 3.85
C GLY A 66 0.22 -9.00 2.96
N PHE A 67 -0.97 -8.67 2.43
CA PHE A 67 -1.71 -9.57 1.54
C PHE A 67 -1.00 -9.79 0.20
N SER A 68 -0.38 -8.76 -0.39
CA SER A 68 0.35 -8.94 -1.64
C SER A 68 1.58 -9.82 -1.47
N ASP A 69 2.29 -9.67 -0.34
CA ASP A 69 3.47 -10.47 -0.03
C ASP A 69 3.09 -11.93 0.25
N GLU A 70 2.00 -12.16 0.99
CA GLU A 70 1.46 -13.50 1.25
C GLU A 70 0.99 -14.21 -0.04
N VAL A 71 0.38 -13.46 -0.96
CA VAL A 71 -0.02 -13.99 -2.28
C VAL A 71 1.21 -14.31 -3.13
N ALA A 72 2.23 -13.46 -3.13
CA ALA A 72 3.47 -13.70 -3.87
C ALA A 72 4.20 -14.95 -3.35
N GLU A 73 4.35 -15.09 -2.03
CA GLU A 73 4.97 -16.27 -1.41
C GLU A 73 4.23 -17.57 -1.78
N LYS A 74 2.89 -17.54 -1.76
CA LYS A 74 2.08 -18.71 -2.17
C LYS A 74 2.19 -19.01 -3.66
N ILE A 75 2.35 -18.01 -4.53
CA ILE A 75 2.58 -18.21 -5.96
C ILE A 75 3.95 -18.86 -6.18
N ASP A 76 4.99 -18.39 -5.51
CA ASP A 76 6.34 -18.95 -5.58
C ASP A 76 6.37 -20.41 -5.07
N GLU A 77 5.66 -20.71 -3.96
CA GLU A 77 5.48 -22.08 -3.48
C GLU A 77 4.78 -22.97 -4.50
N MET A 78 3.78 -22.44 -5.22
CA MET A 78 3.07 -23.18 -6.25
C MET A 78 3.94 -23.43 -7.49
N GLU A 79 4.76 -22.47 -7.92
CA GLU A 79 5.72 -22.65 -9.02
C GLU A 79 6.80 -23.67 -8.66
N ALA A 80 7.27 -23.68 -7.41
CA ALA A 80 8.26 -24.63 -6.90
C ALA A 80 7.75 -26.09 -6.85
N THR A 81 6.44 -26.33 -6.87
CA THR A 81 5.87 -27.69 -6.91
C THR A 81 5.63 -28.23 -8.33
N GLY A 82 5.90 -27.43 -9.36
CA GLY A 82 5.64 -27.80 -10.73
C GLY A 82 6.67 -28.78 -11.29
N SER A 83 6.45 -30.09 -11.09
CA SER A 83 7.11 -31.14 -11.91
C SER A 83 6.98 -30.87 -13.42
N LEU A 84 5.98 -30.09 -13.81
CA LEU A 84 5.77 -29.60 -15.17
C LEU A 84 6.81 -28.57 -15.62
N GLY A 85 7.29 -27.67 -14.74
CA GLY A 85 8.31 -26.67 -15.04
C GLY A 85 9.64 -27.34 -15.42
N GLU A 86 10.12 -28.27 -14.58
CA GLU A 86 11.33 -29.03 -14.87
C GLU A 86 11.24 -29.87 -16.17
N LEU A 87 10.05 -30.40 -16.47
CA LEU A 87 9.82 -31.16 -17.72
C LEU A 87 9.82 -30.24 -18.94
N ILE A 88 9.26 -29.03 -18.82
CA ILE A 88 9.26 -28.03 -19.88
C ILE A 88 10.70 -27.56 -20.14
N ASP A 89 11.47 -27.23 -19.11
CA ASP A 89 12.86 -26.79 -19.25
C ASP A 89 13.72 -27.86 -19.96
N LYS A 90 13.65 -29.12 -19.52
CA LYS A 90 14.34 -30.23 -20.19
C LYS A 90 13.90 -30.42 -21.64
N ALA A 91 12.62 -30.22 -21.95
CA ALA A 91 12.11 -30.33 -23.31
C ALA A 91 12.60 -29.20 -24.21
N VAL A 92 12.66 -27.96 -23.69
CA VAL A 92 13.18 -26.79 -24.41
C VAL A 92 14.67 -26.92 -24.67
N GLU A 93 15.47 -27.27 -23.65
CA GLU A 93 16.92 -27.47 -23.80
C GLU A 93 17.26 -28.51 -24.87
N LYS A 94 16.54 -29.65 -24.84
CA LYS A 94 16.72 -30.71 -25.82
C LYS A 94 16.44 -30.21 -27.24
N ARG A 95 15.36 -29.46 -27.43
CA ARG A 95 14.95 -28.98 -28.75
C ARG A 95 15.91 -27.92 -29.30
N VAL A 96 16.37 -26.99 -28.46
CA VAL A 96 17.38 -25.99 -28.85
C VAL A 96 18.65 -26.69 -29.32
N LYS A 97 19.10 -27.72 -28.60
CA LYS A 97 20.30 -28.47 -28.98
C LYS A 97 20.15 -29.20 -30.33
N GLU A 98 19.01 -29.85 -30.55
CA GLU A 98 18.69 -30.51 -31.83
C GLU A 98 18.68 -29.51 -33.01
N GLU A 99 18.08 -28.34 -32.84
CA GLU A 99 18.04 -27.31 -33.89
C GLU A 99 19.43 -26.68 -34.13
N MET A 100 20.23 -26.45 -33.08
CA MET A 100 21.60 -25.95 -33.22
C MET A 100 22.51 -26.95 -33.95
N GLU A 101 22.33 -28.26 -33.73
CA GLU A 101 23.07 -29.30 -34.46
C GLU A 101 22.69 -29.34 -35.95
N LYS A 102 21.41 -29.12 -36.29
CA LYS A 102 20.96 -29.01 -37.69
C LYS A 102 21.55 -27.78 -38.37
N VAL A 103 21.46 -26.62 -37.75
CA VAL A 103 22.04 -25.37 -38.27
C VAL A 103 23.54 -25.52 -38.47
N ARG A 104 24.25 -26.19 -37.55
CA ARG A 104 25.67 -26.49 -37.70
C ARG A 104 25.96 -27.43 -38.88
N GLY A 105 25.10 -28.42 -39.12
CA GLY A 105 25.22 -29.34 -40.26
C GLY A 105 25.05 -28.63 -41.60
N GLU A 106 24.04 -27.78 -41.73
CA GLU A 106 23.75 -27.01 -42.95
C GLU A 106 24.87 -26.01 -43.29
N ILE A 107 25.55 -25.44 -42.29
CA ILE A 107 26.71 -24.56 -42.49
C ILE A 107 27.92 -25.34 -43.03
N SER A 108 28.10 -26.61 -42.66
CA SER A 108 29.24 -27.43 -43.11
C SER A 108 29.13 -27.97 -44.54
N GLU A 109 27.93 -27.99 -45.12
CA GLU A 109 27.68 -28.45 -46.49
C GLU A 109 27.62 -27.29 -47.52
N GLY A 110 27.64 -26.03 -47.05
CA GLY A 110 27.49 -24.84 -47.89
C GLY A 110 28.78 -24.16 -48.36
N GLU A 111 29.96 -24.65 -47.98
CA GLU A 111 31.26 -24.10 -48.43
C GLU A 111 31.84 -24.94 -49.58
N GLU A 112 31.26 -24.84 -50.79
CA GLU A 112 32.01 -25.18 -52.01
C GLU A 112 32.86 -23.97 -52.44
N PRO A 113 34.19 -24.10 -52.51
CA PRO A 113 35.05 -23.00 -52.90
C PRO A 113 34.99 -22.77 -54.41
N THR A 114 34.52 -21.60 -54.85
CA THR A 114 34.71 -21.08 -56.21
C THR A 114 35.97 -20.25 -56.31
#